data_AF-A0A2U3KG02-F1
#
_entry.id   AF-A0A2U3KG02-F1
#
_cell.length_a   1.000
_cell.length_b   1.000
_cell.length_c   1.000
_cell.angle_alpha   90.00
_cell.angle_beta   90.00
_cell.angle_gamma   90.00
#
_symmetry.space_group_name_H-M   'P 1'
#
loop_
_entity.id
_entity.type
_entity.pdbx_description
1 polymer ?
#
loop_
_entity_poly.entity_id
_entity_poly.type
_entity_poly.pdbx_seq_one_letter_code
_entity_poly.pdbx_strand_id
1 'polypeptide(L)'
;MCYGQPGSSWGPQSNPALRRLGIAVYLDEGDQVGLDEQPFWYGGLLHVFHMGRNTFRAQLNVGPEDTAAYQRFDDAAQRLRSSGGGAISIYYHPNEFVTTEFWDAANFAHGANPPREMWVKPRRRTAEDSERCYGVLRRFVAHMKSQPDVRFVTARDLPGLYENPLPRAMDGRADRQAIAEHLMNHVVFHEVQGQVLSPADMLLALLGVEPEIVDGPTAAGASTWSEPSIPAPAFQKATTDAADFVRRLHRLPAEVFIGAQTLSLPDFAATLAGGVLNPAAQVPVIRGRIEFDRYFATDPVKPFNWVIHPQGFSGAPLLELGRLQGWTLKPARLSR
;
A
#
# COMPACT_ATOMS: atom_id res chain seq x y z
N MET A 1 -2.22 -2.21 17.68
CA MET A 1 -0.88 -2.76 17.36
C MET A 1 -0.66 -2.46 15.89
N CYS A 2 0.53 -2.02 15.51
CA CYS A 2 0.90 -1.76 14.13
C CYS A 2 2.21 -2.47 13.80
N TYR A 3 2.51 -2.57 12.52
CA TYR A 3 3.78 -3.07 12.02
C TYR A 3 4.53 -1.94 11.31
N GLY A 4 5.82 -1.80 11.63
CA GLY A 4 6.78 -1.00 10.87
C GLY A 4 7.91 -1.92 10.41
N GLN A 5 8.40 -1.73 9.20
CA GLN A 5 9.49 -2.50 8.64
C GLN A 5 10.83 -2.11 9.25
N PRO A 6 11.65 -3.08 9.67
CA PRO A 6 13.00 -2.76 10.13
C PRO A 6 13.88 -2.35 8.94
N GLY A 7 14.53 -1.19 9.02
CA GLY A 7 15.64 -0.81 8.15
C GLY A 7 15.33 -0.89 6.65
N SER A 8 14.24 -0.28 6.21
CA SER A 8 13.77 -0.29 4.81
C SER A 8 13.61 -1.68 4.18
N SER A 9 13.56 -2.74 5.00
CA SER A 9 13.41 -4.13 4.57
C SER A 9 11.94 -4.45 4.29
N TRP A 10 11.45 -3.91 3.18
CA TRP A 10 10.06 -4.02 2.76
C TRP A 10 9.76 -5.33 2.03
N GLY A 11 8.55 -5.85 2.20
CA GLY A 11 8.02 -6.91 1.36
C GLY A 11 6.52 -7.11 1.54
N PRO A 12 5.74 -7.24 0.45
CA PRO A 12 4.28 -7.36 0.52
C PRO A 12 3.82 -8.69 1.12
N GLN A 13 4.69 -9.72 1.14
CA GLN A 13 4.41 -11.03 1.75
C GLN A 13 4.17 -10.96 3.27
N SER A 14 4.52 -9.84 3.91
CA SER A 14 4.20 -9.62 5.33
C SER A 14 2.71 -9.40 5.55
N ASN A 15 1.98 -8.82 4.59
CA ASN A 15 0.57 -8.44 4.77
C ASN A 15 -0.34 -9.62 5.15
N PRO A 16 -0.30 -10.79 4.48
CA PRO A 16 -1.09 -11.96 4.88
C PRO A 16 -0.78 -12.45 6.30
N ALA A 17 0.49 -12.42 6.71
CA ALA A 17 0.89 -12.82 8.06
C ALA A 17 0.38 -11.83 9.12
N LEU A 18 0.50 -10.53 8.85
CA LEU A 18 0.02 -9.47 9.73
C LEU A 18 -1.51 -9.53 9.92
N ARG A 19 -2.27 -9.78 8.85
CA ARG A 19 -3.73 -10.00 8.94
C ARG A 19 -4.06 -11.17 9.88
N ARG A 20 -3.37 -12.32 9.75
CA ARG A 20 -3.55 -13.48 10.63
C ARG A 20 -3.19 -13.20 12.09
N LEU A 21 -2.28 -12.27 12.34
CA LEU A 21 -1.92 -11.80 13.68
C LEU A 21 -2.86 -10.72 14.23
N GLY A 22 -3.90 -10.31 13.47
CA GLY A 22 -4.82 -9.25 13.87
C GLY A 22 -4.18 -7.85 13.86
N ILE A 23 -3.10 -7.66 13.10
CA ILE A 23 -2.44 -6.36 12.92
C ILE A 23 -3.03 -5.72 11.67
N ALA A 24 -3.80 -4.64 11.85
CA ALA A 24 -4.54 -3.98 10.78
C ALA A 24 -3.81 -2.77 10.16
N VAL A 25 -2.72 -2.29 10.78
CA VAL A 25 -2.03 -1.05 10.39
C VAL A 25 -0.56 -1.33 10.08
N TYR A 26 -0.16 -0.92 8.88
CA TYR A 26 1.23 -0.79 8.46
C TYR A 26 1.62 0.69 8.61
N LEU A 27 2.49 0.99 9.58
CA LEU A 27 2.90 2.36 9.92
C LEU A 27 4.42 2.44 9.87
N ASP A 28 4.91 3.04 8.79
CA ASP A 28 6.33 3.30 8.58
C ASP A 28 6.50 4.34 7.46
N GLU A 29 7.73 4.56 7.00
CA GLU A 29 8.02 5.40 5.85
C GLU A 29 8.96 4.71 4.86
N GLY A 30 8.77 4.97 3.56
CA GLY A 30 9.58 4.41 2.50
C GLY A 30 9.04 4.73 1.10
N ASP A 31 9.77 4.30 0.08
CA ASP A 31 9.51 4.66 -1.32
C ASP A 31 8.89 3.55 -2.17
N GLN A 32 8.64 2.36 -1.59
CA GLN A 32 8.28 1.15 -2.33
C GLN A 32 6.90 1.22 -3.00
N VAL A 33 5.90 1.74 -2.27
CA VAL A 33 4.51 1.89 -2.72
C VAL A 33 3.89 3.10 -2.03
N GLY A 34 3.14 3.91 -2.75
CA GLY A 34 2.51 5.11 -2.19
C GLY A 34 1.30 5.56 -2.99
N LEU A 35 0.39 6.28 -2.33
CA LEU A 35 -0.83 6.77 -2.96
C LEU A 35 -1.08 8.21 -2.52
N ASP A 36 -0.83 9.15 -3.44
CA ASP A 36 -1.17 10.57 -3.34
C ASP A 36 -0.80 11.24 -2.00
N GLU A 37 0.32 10.82 -1.41
CA GLU A 37 0.83 11.34 -0.13
C GLU A 37 -0.18 11.21 1.05
N GLN A 38 -1.07 10.22 1.01
CA GLN A 38 -2.09 9.95 2.03
C GLN A 38 -2.15 8.46 2.40
N PRO A 39 -2.80 8.09 3.51
CA PRO A 39 -2.98 6.68 3.85
C PRO A 39 -3.81 5.93 2.80
N PHE A 40 -3.51 4.65 2.63
CA PHE A 40 -4.14 3.80 1.63
C PHE A 40 -4.34 2.37 2.12
N TRP A 41 -5.27 1.66 1.50
CA TRP A 41 -5.48 0.23 1.72
C TRP A 41 -4.65 -0.57 0.74
N TYR A 42 -3.90 -1.56 1.23
CA TYR A 42 -3.09 -2.45 0.41
C TYR A 42 -2.87 -3.79 1.12
N GLY A 43 -3.14 -4.90 0.43
CA GLY A 43 -3.12 -6.26 0.99
C GLY A 43 -4.02 -6.42 2.23
N GLY A 44 -5.11 -5.64 2.31
CA GLY A 44 -6.05 -5.62 3.43
C GLY A 44 -5.56 -4.92 4.70
N LEU A 45 -4.44 -4.18 4.65
CA LEU A 45 -3.94 -3.36 5.75
C LEU A 45 -4.08 -1.87 5.45
N LEU A 46 -4.25 -1.06 6.50
CA LEU A 46 -4.15 0.39 6.40
C LEU A 46 -2.67 0.78 6.41
N HIS A 47 -2.17 1.26 5.28
CA HIS A 47 -0.83 1.80 5.16
C HIS A 47 -0.85 3.30 5.43
N VAL A 48 -0.08 3.73 6.44
CA VAL A 48 0.42 5.10 6.57
C VAL A 48 1.88 5.02 6.18
N PHE A 49 2.16 5.26 4.90
CA PHE A 49 3.42 4.95 4.25
C PHE A 49 3.54 5.79 2.97
N HIS A 50 4.76 6.13 2.55
CA HIS A 50 5.01 7.03 1.41
C HIS A 50 4.22 8.33 1.51
N MET A 51 4.23 8.95 2.69
CA MET A 51 3.40 10.13 2.97
C MET A 51 3.97 11.40 2.30
N GLY A 52 5.12 11.32 1.63
CA GLY A 52 5.71 12.38 0.82
C GLY A 52 5.80 13.70 1.60
N ARG A 53 5.20 14.77 1.06
CA ARG A 53 5.15 16.09 1.72
C ARG A 53 4.43 16.10 3.07
N ASN A 54 3.65 15.06 3.41
CA ASN A 54 2.98 14.90 4.70
C ASN A 54 3.81 14.08 5.70
N THR A 55 5.06 13.72 5.38
CA THR A 55 6.03 13.20 6.35
C THR A 55 7.17 14.18 6.54
N PHE A 56 7.40 14.58 7.79
CA PHE A 56 8.55 15.40 8.17
C PHE A 56 8.74 15.37 9.69
N ARG A 57 9.80 16.01 10.17
CA ARG A 57 10.10 16.18 11.59
C ARG A 57 10.97 17.41 11.83
N ALA A 58 10.89 17.97 13.03
CA ALA A 58 11.86 18.96 13.49
C ALA A 58 13.24 18.31 13.64
N GLN A 59 14.27 18.93 13.07
CA GLN A 59 15.63 18.40 13.05
C GLN A 59 16.27 18.51 14.43
N LEU A 60 16.86 17.43 14.91
CA LEU A 60 17.46 17.39 16.25
C LEU A 60 18.83 18.09 16.32
N ASN A 61 19.47 18.39 15.19
CA ASN A 61 20.85 18.85 15.12
C ASN A 61 21.00 20.31 14.62
N VAL A 62 19.92 21.12 14.64
CA VAL A 62 19.93 22.52 14.13
C VAL A 62 19.92 23.59 15.24
N GLY A 63 20.24 23.19 16.47
CA GLY A 63 20.22 24.08 17.64
C GLY A 63 19.04 23.81 18.58
N PRO A 64 18.62 24.78 19.41
CA PRO A 64 17.54 24.56 20.37
C PRO A 64 16.17 24.45 19.69
N GLU A 65 15.98 24.94 18.48
CA GLU A 65 14.67 24.95 17.82
C GLU A 65 14.81 24.84 16.31
N ASP A 66 13.79 24.30 15.66
CA ASP A 66 13.68 24.18 14.20
C ASP A 66 12.39 24.85 13.73
N THR A 67 12.40 26.18 13.66
CA THR A 67 11.23 26.98 13.24
C THR A 67 10.79 26.68 11.81
N ALA A 68 11.69 26.17 10.96
CA ALA A 68 11.33 25.73 9.61
C ALA A 68 10.40 24.52 9.64
N ALA A 69 10.51 23.63 10.62
CA ALA A 69 9.56 22.53 10.80
C ALA A 69 8.17 23.01 11.21
N TYR A 70 8.07 24.16 11.89
CA TYR A 70 6.79 24.74 12.32
C TYR A 70 6.04 25.27 11.11
N GLN A 71 6.75 26.02 10.25
CA GLN A 71 6.20 26.49 8.98
C GLN A 71 5.75 25.31 8.10
N ARG A 72 6.58 24.26 7.96
CA ARG A 72 6.18 23.06 7.20
C ARG A 72 4.93 22.40 7.76
N PHE A 73 4.81 22.35 9.08
CA PHE A 73 3.61 21.83 9.73
C PHE A 73 2.37 22.66 9.40
N ASP A 74 2.47 23.99 9.56
CA ASP A 74 1.36 24.90 9.33
C ASP A 74 0.91 24.85 7.86
N ASP A 75 1.86 24.81 6.92
CA ASP A 75 1.60 24.66 5.48
C ASP A 75 0.91 23.32 5.16
N ALA A 76 1.40 22.22 5.73
CA ALA A 76 0.81 20.90 5.54
C ALA A 76 -0.61 20.83 6.12
N ALA A 77 -0.81 21.33 7.34
CA ALA A 77 -2.11 21.36 8.00
C ALA A 77 -3.10 22.23 7.22
N GLN A 78 -2.71 23.41 6.76
CA GLN A 78 -3.57 24.28 5.94
C GLN A 78 -3.95 23.63 4.60
N ARG A 79 -2.99 22.99 3.94
CA ARG A 79 -3.23 22.27 2.68
C ARG A 79 -4.23 21.14 2.88
N LEU A 80 -4.03 20.30 3.90
CA LEU A 80 -4.93 19.18 4.17
C LEU A 80 -6.34 19.64 4.55
N ARG A 81 -6.47 20.69 5.38
CA ARG A 81 -7.78 21.30 5.68
C ARG A 81 -8.51 21.72 4.41
N SER A 82 -7.81 22.38 3.49
CA SER A 82 -8.36 22.83 2.21
C SER A 82 -8.77 21.68 1.27
N SER A 83 -8.27 20.46 1.50
CA SER A 83 -8.55 19.27 0.70
C SER A 83 -9.51 18.28 1.37
N GLY A 84 -10.17 18.67 2.47
CA GLY A 84 -11.14 17.82 3.17
C GLY A 84 -10.55 16.93 4.27
N GLY A 85 -9.32 17.21 4.70
CA GLY A 85 -8.61 16.50 5.78
C GLY A 85 -7.50 15.59 5.27
N GLY A 86 -6.76 15.00 6.20
CA GLY A 86 -5.72 14.01 5.91
C GLY A 86 -4.85 13.70 7.12
N ALA A 87 -3.81 12.89 6.89
CA ALA A 87 -2.82 12.56 7.90
C ALA A 87 -1.47 13.25 7.62
N ILE A 88 -0.79 13.64 8.70
CA ILE A 88 0.62 14.01 8.74
C ILE A 88 1.31 12.95 9.60
N SER A 89 2.41 12.37 9.10
CA SER A 89 3.20 11.39 9.83
C SER A 89 4.53 12.00 10.27
N ILE A 90 4.90 11.75 11.51
CA ILE A 90 6.12 12.26 12.14
C ILE A 90 6.72 11.11 12.92
N TYR A 91 8.02 10.87 12.71
CA TYR A 91 8.72 9.82 13.43
C TYR A 91 10.11 10.27 13.88
N TYR A 92 10.52 9.70 15.00
CA TYR A 92 11.88 9.77 15.53
C TYR A 92 12.25 8.38 16.02
N HIS A 93 13.53 8.05 15.95
CA HIS A 93 14.04 6.88 16.61
C HIS A 93 14.55 7.27 18.01
N PRO A 94 14.19 6.55 19.08
CA PRO A 94 14.61 6.91 20.44
C PRO A 94 16.13 7.06 20.61
N ASN A 95 16.92 6.29 19.86
CA ASN A 95 18.37 6.38 19.87
C ASN A 95 18.86 7.75 19.39
N GLU A 96 18.20 8.40 18.45
CA GLU A 96 18.64 9.71 17.92
C GLU A 96 18.71 10.80 18.99
N PHE A 97 18.00 10.65 20.11
CA PHE A 97 18.05 11.55 21.26
C PHE A 97 19.20 11.28 22.23
N VAL A 98 19.82 10.09 22.18
CA VAL A 98 20.82 9.65 23.17
C VAL A 98 22.13 9.17 22.56
N THR A 99 22.15 8.89 21.25
CA THR A 99 23.31 8.48 20.46
C THR A 99 23.47 9.38 19.24
N THR A 100 24.70 9.47 18.75
CA THR A 100 25.04 10.26 17.55
C THR A 100 24.99 9.42 16.27
N GLU A 101 24.77 8.11 16.39
CA GLU A 101 24.66 7.16 15.29
C GLU A 101 23.71 6.01 15.64
N PHE A 102 23.29 5.26 14.62
CA PHE A 102 22.46 4.08 14.81
C PHE A 102 23.30 2.86 15.19
N TRP A 103 22.75 2.00 16.06
CA TRP A 103 23.43 0.80 16.53
C TRP A 103 23.65 -0.22 15.40
N ASP A 104 22.72 -0.27 14.45
CA ASP A 104 22.78 -1.20 13.33
C ASP A 104 23.79 -0.73 12.28
N ALA A 105 23.89 0.58 12.05
CA ALA A 105 24.97 1.16 11.25
C ALA A 105 26.37 0.84 11.82
N ALA A 106 26.53 0.87 13.15
CA ALA A 106 27.82 0.60 13.78
C ALA A 106 28.27 -0.87 13.68
N ASN A 107 27.34 -1.81 13.45
CA ASN A 107 27.61 -3.25 13.56
C ASN A 107 27.31 -4.04 12.28
N PHE A 108 26.34 -3.63 11.48
CA PHE A 108 25.80 -4.40 10.34
C PHE A 108 25.82 -3.63 9.01
N ALA A 109 26.51 -2.48 8.96
CA ALA A 109 26.62 -1.70 7.74
C ALA A 109 27.13 -2.57 6.57
N HIS A 110 26.57 -2.34 5.39
CA HIS A 110 26.94 -2.96 4.13
C HIS A 110 26.87 -4.49 4.14
N GLY A 111 25.91 -5.06 4.88
CA GLY A 111 25.71 -6.51 4.97
C GLY A 111 26.66 -7.22 5.93
N ALA A 112 27.39 -6.49 6.77
CA ALA A 112 28.21 -7.09 7.82
C ALA A 112 27.33 -7.88 8.80
N ASN A 113 27.81 -9.03 9.26
CA ASN A 113 27.14 -9.85 10.26
C ASN A 113 28.16 -10.40 11.28
N PRO A 114 28.80 -9.52 12.08
CA PRO A 114 29.80 -9.94 13.03
C PRO A 114 29.16 -10.73 14.19
N PRO A 115 29.89 -11.68 14.80
CA PRO A 115 29.42 -12.37 15.98
C PRO A 115 29.27 -11.40 17.16
N ARG A 116 28.43 -11.78 18.14
CA ARG A 116 27.96 -10.87 19.20
C ARG A 116 29.08 -10.27 20.04
N GLU A 117 30.16 -11.01 20.25
CA GLU A 117 31.37 -10.58 20.98
C GLU A 117 32.10 -9.42 20.31
N MET A 118 31.89 -9.19 19.00
CA MET A 118 32.47 -8.08 18.26
C MET A 118 31.56 -6.85 18.19
N TRP A 119 30.36 -6.91 18.78
CA TRP A 119 29.43 -5.79 18.71
C TRP A 119 29.90 -4.62 19.56
N VAL A 120 29.83 -3.42 18.98
CA VAL A 120 30.19 -2.17 19.63
C VAL A 120 28.95 -1.36 19.97
N LYS A 121 29.03 -0.56 21.04
CA LYS A 121 27.98 0.39 21.39
C LYS A 121 28.09 1.65 20.52
N PRO A 122 26.97 2.21 20.03
CA PRO A 122 26.99 3.49 19.35
C PRO A 122 27.46 4.61 20.29
N ARG A 123 28.13 5.62 19.73
CA ARG A 123 28.56 6.80 20.48
C ARG A 123 27.36 7.52 21.09
N ARG A 124 27.50 7.91 22.37
CA ARG A 124 26.47 8.64 23.11
C ARG A 124 26.57 10.14 22.88
N ARG A 125 25.42 10.81 22.89
CA ARG A 125 25.35 12.26 23.08
C ARG A 125 25.74 12.62 24.52
N THR A 126 26.13 13.88 24.72
CA THR A 126 26.25 14.43 26.08
C THR A 126 24.86 14.59 26.70
N ALA A 127 24.77 14.66 28.02
CA ALA A 127 23.50 14.85 28.71
C ALA A 127 22.82 16.18 28.31
N GLU A 128 23.60 17.24 28.16
CA GLU A 128 23.13 18.55 27.70
C GLU A 128 22.55 18.49 26.27
N ASP A 129 23.25 17.80 25.37
CA ASP A 129 22.79 17.66 23.98
C ASP A 129 21.51 16.81 23.87
N SER A 130 21.42 15.73 24.66
CA SER A 130 20.18 14.94 24.78
C SER A 130 19.01 15.77 25.29
N GLU A 131 19.19 16.57 26.35
CA GLU A 131 18.15 17.44 26.90
C GLU A 131 17.70 18.50 25.89
N ARG A 132 18.66 19.06 25.13
CA ARG A 132 18.37 19.97 24.02
C ARG A 132 17.51 19.29 22.95
N CYS A 133 17.85 18.07 22.52
CA CYS A 133 17.04 17.31 21.56
C CYS A 133 15.62 17.02 22.07
N TYR A 134 15.45 16.65 23.35
CA TYR A 134 14.12 16.52 23.97
C TYR A 134 13.37 17.85 23.99
N GLY A 135 14.07 18.97 24.18
CA GLY A 135 13.51 20.32 24.06
C GLY A 135 12.92 20.60 22.67
N VAL A 136 13.64 20.22 21.60
CA VAL A 136 13.16 20.37 20.21
C VAL A 136 11.84 19.64 19.99
N LEU A 137 11.77 18.36 20.39
CA LEU A 137 10.55 17.56 20.28
C LEU A 137 9.39 18.19 21.07
N ARG A 138 9.63 18.59 22.33
CA ARG A 138 8.60 19.20 23.19
C ARG A 138 8.02 20.47 22.58
N ARG A 139 8.87 21.38 22.10
CA ARG A 139 8.41 22.63 21.47
C ARG A 139 7.67 22.36 20.17
N PHE A 140 8.15 21.45 19.34
CA PHE A 140 7.47 21.09 18.10
C PHE A 140 6.09 20.48 18.35
N VAL A 141 5.97 19.54 19.30
CA VAL A 141 4.67 18.98 19.70
C VAL A 141 3.75 20.04 20.30
N ALA A 142 4.29 20.98 21.08
CA ALA A 142 3.50 22.08 21.62
C ALA A 142 2.93 22.99 20.50
N HIS A 143 3.75 23.35 19.51
CA HIS A 143 3.32 24.11 18.33
C HIS A 143 2.22 23.39 17.55
N MET A 144 2.39 22.09 17.29
CA MET A 144 1.38 21.31 16.59
C MET A 144 0.06 21.23 17.35
N LYS A 145 0.10 21.12 18.69
CA LYS A 145 -1.09 21.10 19.55
C LYS A 145 -1.80 22.45 19.66
N SER A 146 -1.11 23.56 19.41
CA SER A 146 -1.77 24.87 19.41
C SER A 146 -2.57 25.15 18.15
N GLN A 147 -2.41 24.35 17.10
CA GLN A 147 -3.18 24.51 15.86
C GLN A 147 -4.62 23.99 16.02
N PRO A 148 -5.65 24.75 15.58
CA PRO A 148 -7.03 24.31 15.63
C PRO A 148 -7.24 23.09 14.72
N ASP A 149 -8.20 22.23 15.06
CA ASP A 149 -8.61 21.07 14.25
C ASP A 149 -7.50 20.03 13.97
N VAL A 150 -6.40 20.09 14.73
CA VAL A 150 -5.36 19.05 14.73
C VAL A 150 -5.67 18.04 15.82
N ARG A 151 -5.81 16.78 15.42
CA ARG A 151 -5.99 15.66 16.33
C ARG A 151 -4.76 14.76 16.29
N PHE A 152 -4.15 14.54 17.46
CA PHE A 152 -3.14 13.50 17.63
C PHE A 152 -3.83 12.15 17.74
N VAL A 153 -3.39 11.21 16.93
CA VAL A 153 -3.97 9.87 16.83
C VAL A 153 -2.87 8.83 16.97
N THR A 154 -3.21 7.68 17.51
CA THR A 154 -2.32 6.52 17.59
C THR A 154 -2.66 5.55 16.46
N ALA A 155 -1.77 4.60 16.19
CA ALA A 155 -2.06 3.53 15.24
C ALA A 155 -3.29 2.68 15.62
N ARG A 156 -3.74 2.71 16.88
CA ARG A 156 -4.99 2.05 17.30
C ARG A 156 -6.22 2.83 16.87
N ASP A 157 -6.12 4.15 16.78
CA ASP A 157 -7.24 5.03 16.41
C ASP A 157 -7.48 5.03 14.90
N LEU A 158 -6.41 4.90 14.09
CA LEU A 158 -6.47 5.04 12.64
C LEU A 158 -7.57 4.20 11.97
N PRO A 159 -7.73 2.88 12.24
CA PRO A 159 -8.77 2.10 11.57
C PRO A 159 -10.19 2.60 11.82
N GLY A 160 -10.44 3.31 12.93
CA GLY A 160 -11.75 3.92 13.23
C GLY A 160 -11.96 5.30 12.59
N LEU A 161 -10.94 5.87 11.96
CA LEU A 161 -11.00 7.17 11.28
C LEU A 161 -11.16 7.05 9.77
N TYR A 162 -10.81 5.89 9.20
CA TYR A 162 -10.90 5.63 7.77
C TYR A 162 -12.04 4.65 7.47
N GLU A 163 -12.65 4.80 6.30
CA GLU A 163 -13.67 3.88 5.80
C GLU A 163 -13.14 2.43 5.78
N ASN A 164 -14.02 1.47 6.07
CA ASN A 164 -13.67 0.05 6.11
C ASN A 164 -13.07 -0.42 4.76
N PRO A 165 -11.96 -1.17 4.75
CA PRO A 165 -11.38 -1.70 3.51
C PRO A 165 -12.31 -2.66 2.79
N LEU A 166 -13.19 -3.35 3.52
CA LEU A 166 -14.16 -4.26 2.94
C LEU A 166 -15.36 -3.47 2.41
N PRO A 167 -15.60 -3.46 1.08
CA PRO A 167 -16.75 -2.75 0.53
C PRO A 167 -18.05 -3.48 0.88
N ARG A 168 -19.17 -2.77 0.73
CA ARG A 168 -20.49 -3.40 0.72
C ARG A 168 -20.65 -4.23 -0.56
N ALA A 169 -21.57 -5.20 -0.54
CA ALA A 169 -21.90 -5.96 -1.75
C ALA A 169 -22.42 -5.04 -2.86
N MET A 170 -21.95 -5.28 -4.09
CA MET A 170 -22.23 -4.47 -5.29
C MET A 170 -23.07 -5.29 -6.29
N ASP A 171 -24.23 -5.76 -5.83
CA ASP A 171 -25.07 -6.73 -6.57
C ASP A 171 -26.06 -6.04 -7.51
N GLY A 172 -26.21 -4.72 -7.37
CA GLY A 172 -27.10 -3.91 -8.20
C GLY A 172 -26.68 -3.93 -9.67
N ARG A 173 -27.66 -3.97 -10.59
CA ARG A 173 -27.38 -3.94 -12.03
C ARG A 173 -26.57 -2.70 -12.43
N ALA A 174 -26.93 -1.53 -11.91
CA ALA A 174 -26.23 -0.28 -12.20
C ALA A 174 -24.78 -0.29 -11.67
N ASP A 175 -24.56 -0.89 -10.51
CA ASP A 175 -23.25 -1.02 -9.89
C ASP A 175 -22.32 -1.89 -10.74
N ARG A 176 -22.82 -3.07 -11.13
CA ARG A 176 -22.09 -3.99 -12.01
C ARG A 176 -21.77 -3.36 -13.36
N GLN A 177 -22.69 -2.56 -13.91
CA GLN A 177 -22.45 -1.84 -15.15
C GLN A 177 -21.33 -0.80 -14.99
N ALA A 178 -21.38 0.05 -13.95
CA ALA A 178 -20.34 1.06 -13.69
C ALA A 178 -18.96 0.41 -13.44
N ILE A 179 -18.93 -0.69 -12.68
CA ILE A 179 -17.72 -1.48 -12.46
C ILE A 179 -17.16 -2.01 -13.80
N ALA A 180 -18.02 -2.57 -14.64
CA ALA A 180 -17.61 -3.12 -15.93
C ALA A 180 -17.13 -2.03 -16.91
N GLU A 181 -17.77 -0.87 -16.96
CA GLU A 181 -17.33 0.27 -17.78
C GLU A 181 -15.90 0.70 -17.44
N HIS A 182 -15.56 0.73 -16.14
CA HIS A 182 -14.21 1.05 -15.70
C HIS A 182 -13.22 -0.10 -15.95
N LEU A 183 -13.50 -1.32 -15.44
CA LEU A 183 -12.56 -2.44 -15.44
C LEU A 183 -12.23 -2.96 -16.85
N MET A 184 -13.13 -2.74 -17.82
CA MET A 184 -12.87 -3.03 -19.23
C MET A 184 -11.69 -2.20 -19.79
N ASN A 185 -11.49 -0.98 -19.27
CA ASN A 185 -10.52 -0.02 -19.80
C ASN A 185 -9.34 0.25 -18.87
N HIS A 186 -9.54 0.11 -17.56
CA HIS A 186 -8.61 0.55 -16.53
C HIS A 186 -8.55 -0.46 -15.38
N VAL A 187 -7.37 -1.03 -15.14
CA VAL A 187 -7.10 -1.85 -13.96
C VAL A 187 -6.38 -0.98 -12.93
N VAL A 188 -7.18 -0.23 -12.18
CA VAL A 188 -6.83 0.64 -11.04
C VAL A 188 -8.09 0.89 -10.22
N PHE A 189 -7.98 1.35 -8.98
CA PHE A 189 -9.14 1.65 -8.14
C PHE A 189 -10.10 2.68 -8.78
N HIS A 190 -11.37 2.63 -8.39
CA HIS A 190 -12.41 3.54 -8.87
C HIS A 190 -13.49 3.79 -7.82
N GLU A 191 -14.16 4.94 -7.90
CA GLU A 191 -15.30 5.24 -7.04
C GLU A 191 -16.61 4.80 -7.72
N VAL A 192 -17.38 3.95 -7.04
CA VAL A 192 -18.70 3.49 -7.50
C VAL A 192 -19.71 3.65 -6.36
N GLN A 193 -20.79 4.40 -6.59
CA GLN A 193 -21.83 4.70 -5.59
C GLN A 193 -21.27 5.22 -4.25
N GLY A 194 -20.27 6.10 -4.31
CA GLY A 194 -19.66 6.70 -3.12
C GLY A 194 -18.75 5.78 -2.31
N GLN A 195 -18.41 4.59 -2.82
CA GLN A 195 -17.38 3.71 -2.25
C GLN A 195 -16.20 3.60 -3.21
N VAL A 196 -14.98 3.59 -2.67
CA VAL A 196 -13.79 3.35 -3.49
C VAL A 196 -13.47 1.86 -3.50
N LEU A 197 -13.44 1.29 -4.69
CA LEU A 197 -13.20 -0.12 -4.95
C LEU A 197 -11.82 -0.30 -5.54
N SER A 198 -11.06 -1.28 -5.05
CA SER A 198 -9.84 -1.76 -5.69
C SER A 198 -10.17 -2.59 -6.92
N PRO A 199 -9.19 -2.86 -7.83
CA PRO A 199 -9.38 -3.82 -8.91
C PRO A 199 -9.88 -5.19 -8.45
N ALA A 200 -9.42 -5.68 -7.30
CA ALA A 200 -9.87 -6.93 -6.69
C ALA A 200 -11.35 -6.86 -6.29
N ASP A 201 -11.77 -5.79 -5.60
CA ASP A 201 -13.17 -5.59 -5.19
C ASP A 201 -14.10 -5.61 -6.41
N MET A 202 -13.71 -4.90 -7.47
CA MET A 202 -14.44 -4.84 -8.73
C MET A 202 -14.52 -6.21 -9.41
N LEU A 203 -13.42 -6.95 -9.46
CA LEU A 203 -13.41 -8.29 -10.05
C LEU A 203 -14.29 -9.27 -9.28
N LEU A 204 -14.21 -9.29 -7.94
CA LEU A 204 -15.05 -10.13 -7.09
C LEU A 204 -16.54 -9.84 -7.32
N ALA A 205 -16.91 -8.56 -7.39
CA ALA A 205 -18.28 -8.17 -7.71
C ALA A 205 -18.73 -8.73 -9.08
N LEU A 206 -17.93 -8.60 -10.15
CA LEU A 206 -18.29 -9.16 -11.46
C LEU A 206 -18.35 -10.69 -11.46
N LEU A 207 -17.53 -11.36 -10.67
CA LEU A 207 -17.55 -12.82 -10.48
C LEU A 207 -18.73 -13.33 -9.64
N GLY A 208 -19.47 -12.45 -8.95
CA GLY A 208 -20.51 -12.86 -8.00
C GLY A 208 -19.90 -13.57 -6.78
N VAL A 209 -18.74 -13.10 -6.33
CA VAL A 209 -18.11 -13.50 -5.07
C VAL A 209 -18.45 -12.43 -4.04
N GLU A 210 -18.90 -12.86 -2.86
CA GLU A 210 -19.15 -11.95 -1.73
C GLU A 210 -17.90 -11.11 -1.43
N PRO A 211 -18.06 -9.84 -1.01
CA PRO A 211 -16.92 -9.02 -0.63
C PRO A 211 -16.07 -9.71 0.43
N GLU A 212 -14.78 -9.87 0.14
CA GLU A 212 -13.79 -10.39 1.07
C GLU A 212 -12.41 -9.79 0.81
N ILE A 213 -11.54 -9.80 1.83
CA ILE A 213 -10.15 -9.37 1.69
C ILE A 213 -9.34 -10.52 1.07
N VAL A 214 -9.06 -10.38 -0.22
CA VAL A 214 -8.21 -11.32 -0.98
C VAL A 214 -6.78 -10.80 -1.14
N ASP A 215 -5.85 -11.72 -1.35
CA ASP A 215 -4.51 -11.38 -1.86
C ASP A 215 -4.53 -11.25 -3.40
N GLY A 216 -3.62 -10.46 -3.95
CA GLY A 216 -3.36 -10.46 -5.39
C GLY A 216 -2.70 -11.78 -5.86
N PRO A 217 -2.49 -11.96 -7.16
CA PRO A 217 -1.80 -13.14 -7.68
C PRO A 217 -0.37 -13.29 -7.13
N THR A 218 0.13 -14.53 -7.08
CA THR A 218 1.51 -14.81 -6.60
C THR A 218 2.55 -14.88 -7.71
N ALA A 219 2.13 -14.74 -8.97
CA ALA A 219 2.98 -14.68 -10.13
C ALA A 219 2.28 -13.87 -11.23
N ALA A 220 3.04 -13.36 -12.20
CA ALA A 220 2.45 -12.88 -13.44
C ALA A 220 1.93 -14.09 -14.25
N GLY A 221 0.70 -14.01 -14.74
CA GLY A 221 0.15 -14.99 -15.68
C GLY A 221 0.30 -14.55 -17.12
N ALA A 222 0.03 -15.45 -18.06
CA ALA A 222 0.12 -15.17 -19.50
C ALA A 222 -1.20 -15.45 -20.21
N SER A 223 -1.50 -14.64 -21.23
CA SER A 223 -2.58 -14.93 -22.17
C SER A 223 -2.05 -15.76 -23.34
N THR A 224 -2.49 -17.00 -23.46
CA THR A 224 -2.15 -17.92 -24.56
C THR A 224 -3.26 -18.07 -25.58
N TRP A 225 -4.47 -17.57 -25.27
CA TRP A 225 -5.57 -17.49 -26.23
C TRP A 225 -5.23 -16.55 -27.39
N SER A 226 -5.31 -17.06 -28.62
CA SER A 226 -4.91 -16.34 -29.84
C SER A 226 -6.09 -15.75 -30.62
N GLU A 227 -7.29 -16.30 -30.46
CA GLU A 227 -8.46 -15.89 -31.24
C GLU A 227 -9.06 -14.57 -30.70
N PRO A 228 -9.71 -13.76 -31.56
CA PRO A 228 -10.28 -12.47 -31.15
C PRO A 228 -11.49 -12.59 -30.22
N SER A 229 -12.07 -13.79 -30.08
CA SER A 229 -13.23 -14.03 -29.22
C SER A 229 -13.24 -15.46 -28.67
N ILE A 230 -13.99 -15.66 -27.59
CA ILE A 230 -14.16 -16.92 -26.90
C ILE A 230 -15.65 -17.32 -26.95
N PRO A 231 -15.99 -18.58 -27.26
CA PRO A 231 -17.38 -19.05 -27.16
C PRO A 231 -17.94 -18.83 -25.75
N ALA A 232 -19.12 -18.20 -25.65
CA ALA A 232 -19.70 -17.82 -24.37
C ALA A 232 -19.81 -18.96 -23.33
N PRO A 233 -20.18 -20.21 -23.69
CA PRO A 233 -20.21 -21.32 -22.72
C PRO A 233 -18.82 -21.65 -22.13
N ALA A 234 -17.76 -21.57 -22.94
CA ALA A 234 -16.40 -21.81 -22.48
C ALA A 234 -15.94 -20.70 -21.54
N PHE A 235 -16.26 -19.44 -21.88
CA PHE A 235 -15.93 -18.30 -21.03
C PHE A 235 -16.70 -18.33 -19.70
N GLN A 236 -18.00 -18.66 -19.71
CA GLN A 236 -18.81 -18.79 -18.49
C GLN A 236 -18.27 -19.85 -17.53
N LYS A 237 -17.80 -20.98 -18.06
CA LYS A 237 -17.13 -22.01 -17.26
C LYS A 237 -15.86 -21.45 -16.62
N ALA A 238 -15.02 -20.77 -17.40
CA ALA A 238 -13.79 -20.15 -16.90
C ALA A 238 -14.08 -19.09 -15.82
N THR A 239 -15.16 -18.30 -15.96
CA THR A 239 -15.63 -17.36 -14.93
C THR A 239 -16.02 -18.07 -13.64
N THR A 240 -16.71 -19.21 -13.74
CA THR A 240 -17.09 -20.03 -12.57
C THR A 240 -15.86 -20.61 -11.89
N ASP A 241 -14.93 -21.18 -12.66
CA ASP A 241 -13.67 -21.73 -12.15
C ASP A 241 -12.82 -20.66 -11.44
N ALA A 242 -12.79 -19.44 -11.98
CA ALA A 242 -12.10 -18.30 -11.35
C ALA A 242 -12.77 -17.88 -10.02
N ALA A 243 -14.09 -17.81 -9.97
CA ALA A 243 -14.83 -17.51 -8.74
C ALA A 243 -14.56 -18.59 -7.67
N ASP A 244 -14.57 -19.87 -8.05
CA ASP A 244 -14.28 -20.98 -7.15
C ASP A 244 -12.82 -21.04 -6.71
N PHE A 245 -11.88 -20.57 -7.54
CA PHE A 245 -10.49 -20.38 -7.12
C PHE A 245 -10.41 -19.33 -6.01
N VAL A 246 -11.04 -18.16 -6.18
CA VAL A 246 -11.04 -17.08 -5.19
C VAL A 246 -11.65 -17.56 -3.87
N ARG A 247 -12.85 -18.15 -3.91
CA ARG A 247 -13.55 -18.65 -2.71
C ARG A 247 -12.75 -19.68 -1.91
N ARG A 248 -11.91 -20.50 -2.58
CA ARG A 248 -11.11 -21.55 -1.92
C ARG A 248 -9.77 -21.06 -1.42
N LEU A 249 -9.13 -20.15 -2.16
CA LEU A 249 -7.74 -19.77 -1.92
C LEU A 249 -7.59 -18.36 -1.33
N HIS A 250 -8.68 -17.58 -1.23
CA HIS A 250 -8.71 -16.21 -0.73
C HIS A 250 -7.67 -15.30 -1.41
N ARG A 251 -7.45 -15.54 -2.70
CA ARG A 251 -6.50 -14.79 -3.55
C ARG A 251 -6.95 -14.83 -5.01
N LEU A 252 -6.52 -13.84 -5.79
CA LEU A 252 -6.75 -13.80 -7.23
C LEU A 252 -5.84 -14.80 -7.98
N PRO A 253 -6.33 -15.45 -9.05
CA PRO A 253 -5.49 -16.31 -9.88
C PRO A 253 -4.50 -15.48 -10.72
N ALA A 254 -3.33 -16.03 -11.02
CA ALA A 254 -2.38 -15.37 -11.95
C ALA A 254 -2.93 -15.33 -13.39
N GLU A 255 -3.62 -16.40 -13.77
CA GLU A 255 -4.25 -16.61 -15.08
C GLU A 255 -5.50 -17.48 -14.93
N VAL A 256 -6.41 -17.37 -15.89
CA VAL A 256 -7.67 -18.12 -15.93
C VAL A 256 -7.67 -19.02 -17.15
N PHE A 257 -7.93 -20.30 -16.93
CA PHE A 257 -7.93 -21.33 -17.98
C PHE A 257 -9.25 -21.36 -18.75
N ILE A 258 -9.14 -21.47 -20.07
CA ILE A 258 -10.24 -21.67 -21.03
C ILE A 258 -9.85 -22.90 -21.87
N GLY A 259 -10.26 -24.09 -21.40
CA GLY A 259 -9.76 -25.34 -21.95
C GLY A 259 -8.26 -25.50 -21.66
N ALA A 260 -7.44 -25.62 -22.71
CA ALA A 260 -5.99 -25.74 -22.62
C ALA A 260 -5.24 -24.39 -22.76
N GLN A 261 -5.97 -23.31 -23.05
CA GLN A 261 -5.42 -21.96 -23.19
C GLN A 261 -5.77 -21.11 -21.96
N THR A 262 -5.19 -19.91 -21.88
CA THR A 262 -5.30 -19.02 -20.73
C THR A 262 -5.52 -17.58 -21.15
N LEU A 263 -6.17 -16.82 -20.27
CA LEU A 263 -6.03 -15.36 -20.21
C LEU A 263 -5.26 -15.01 -18.94
N SER A 264 -4.32 -14.06 -19.04
CA SER A 264 -3.76 -13.38 -17.85
C SER A 264 -4.87 -12.70 -17.05
N LEU A 265 -4.66 -12.49 -15.76
CA LEU A 265 -5.66 -11.86 -14.90
C LEU A 265 -6.17 -10.49 -15.42
N PRO A 266 -5.33 -9.57 -15.91
CA PRO A 266 -5.81 -8.30 -16.50
C PRO A 266 -6.71 -8.51 -17.72
N ASP A 267 -6.32 -9.38 -18.65
CA ASP A 267 -7.09 -9.66 -19.87
C ASP A 267 -8.41 -10.34 -19.53
N PHE A 268 -8.40 -11.28 -18.57
CA PHE A 268 -9.60 -11.93 -18.08
C PHE A 268 -10.57 -10.92 -17.46
N ALA A 269 -10.08 -10.02 -16.58
CA ALA A 269 -10.90 -9.01 -15.93
C ALA A 269 -11.55 -8.05 -16.95
N ALA A 270 -10.78 -7.57 -17.92
CA ALA A 270 -11.29 -6.69 -18.97
C ALA A 270 -12.28 -7.40 -19.91
N THR A 271 -11.99 -8.66 -20.27
CA THR A 271 -12.88 -9.50 -21.08
C THR A 271 -14.20 -9.79 -20.35
N LEU A 272 -14.14 -10.10 -19.05
CA LEU A 272 -15.32 -10.30 -18.21
C LEU A 272 -16.18 -9.03 -18.14
N ALA A 273 -15.55 -7.89 -17.91
CA ALA A 273 -16.22 -6.59 -17.92
C ALA A 273 -16.90 -6.31 -19.27
N GLY A 274 -16.20 -6.51 -20.39
CA GLY A 274 -16.78 -6.37 -21.73
C GLY A 274 -17.98 -7.29 -21.97
N GLY A 275 -17.92 -8.54 -21.50
CA GLY A 275 -19.03 -9.49 -21.57
C GLY A 275 -20.24 -9.11 -20.72
N VAL A 276 -20.04 -8.41 -19.60
CA VAL A 276 -21.13 -7.85 -18.78
C VAL A 276 -21.84 -6.70 -19.50
N LEU A 277 -21.09 -5.84 -20.21
CA LEU A 277 -21.65 -4.71 -20.94
C LEU A 277 -22.34 -5.12 -22.25
N ASN A 278 -21.74 -6.07 -22.96
CA ASN A 278 -22.20 -6.51 -24.28
C ASN A 278 -22.29 -8.04 -24.33
N PRO A 279 -23.34 -8.66 -23.74
CA PRO A 279 -23.53 -10.10 -23.80
C PRO A 279 -23.65 -10.58 -25.24
N ALA A 280 -22.81 -11.54 -25.63
CA ALA A 280 -22.75 -12.07 -26.99
C ALA A 280 -22.46 -13.57 -26.97
N ALA A 281 -22.81 -14.27 -28.05
CA ALA A 281 -22.48 -15.68 -28.22
C ALA A 281 -20.96 -15.93 -28.35
N GLN A 282 -20.23 -14.91 -28.81
CA GLN A 282 -18.77 -14.86 -28.88
C GLN A 282 -18.31 -13.66 -28.05
N VAL A 283 -17.62 -13.93 -26.95
CA VAL A 283 -17.12 -12.90 -26.03
C VAL A 283 -15.81 -12.33 -26.60
N PRO A 284 -15.74 -11.04 -26.97
CA PRO A 284 -14.50 -10.45 -27.49
C PRO A 284 -13.40 -10.48 -26.44
N VAL A 285 -12.19 -10.89 -26.83
CA VAL A 285 -11.01 -10.85 -25.94
C VAL A 285 -10.51 -9.41 -25.85
N ILE A 286 -10.45 -8.87 -24.62
CA ILE A 286 -10.02 -7.50 -24.36
C ILE A 286 -8.68 -7.54 -23.61
N ARG A 287 -7.75 -6.68 -24.03
CA ARG A 287 -6.46 -6.52 -23.35
C ARG A 287 -6.62 -5.63 -22.12
N GLY A 288 -6.29 -6.18 -20.96
CA GLY A 288 -6.34 -5.43 -19.70
C GLY A 288 -5.21 -4.42 -19.62
N ARG A 289 -5.50 -3.24 -19.06
CA ARG A 289 -4.51 -2.18 -18.86
C ARG A 289 -4.25 -1.96 -17.38
N ILE A 290 -3.15 -2.51 -16.87
CA ILE A 290 -2.67 -2.22 -15.51
C ILE A 290 -2.22 -0.77 -15.44
N GLU A 291 -2.82 -0.02 -14.52
CA GLU A 291 -2.46 1.37 -14.25
C GLU A 291 -2.02 1.63 -12.81
N PHE A 292 -2.35 0.74 -11.87
CA PHE A 292 -1.90 0.87 -10.48
C PHE A 292 -0.37 0.77 -10.33
N ASP A 293 0.35 0.25 -11.33
CA ASP A 293 1.82 0.13 -11.32
C ASP A 293 2.53 1.47 -11.11
N ARG A 294 1.90 2.59 -11.50
CA ARG A 294 2.44 3.95 -11.29
C ARG A 294 2.62 4.32 -9.81
N TYR A 295 1.97 3.59 -8.91
CA TYR A 295 2.04 3.80 -7.46
C TYR A 295 3.17 2.99 -6.81
N PHE A 296 3.96 2.25 -7.58
CA PHE A 296 5.10 1.46 -7.09
C PHE A 296 6.42 2.02 -7.61
N ALA A 297 7.47 2.00 -6.78
CA ALA A 297 8.80 2.41 -7.20
C ALA A 297 9.31 1.56 -8.38
N THR A 298 9.87 2.23 -9.39
CA THR A 298 10.52 1.58 -10.54
C THR A 298 12.01 1.35 -10.33
N ASP A 299 12.64 2.13 -9.45
CA ASP A 299 14.03 1.94 -9.05
C ASP A 299 14.12 0.79 -8.02
N PRO A 300 14.88 -0.28 -8.32
CA PRO A 300 14.96 -1.43 -7.43
C PRO A 300 15.97 -1.28 -6.28
N VAL A 301 16.75 -0.21 -6.25
CA VAL A 301 17.80 0.03 -5.25
C VAL A 301 17.40 1.15 -4.30
N LYS A 302 16.95 2.29 -4.81
CA LYS A 302 16.70 3.50 -4.01
C LYS A 302 15.73 3.28 -2.84
N PRO A 303 14.61 2.55 -2.96
CA PRO A 303 13.72 2.29 -1.83
C PRO A 303 14.32 1.38 -0.74
N PHE A 304 15.39 0.65 -1.05
CA PHE A 304 16.06 -0.31 -0.16
C PHE A 304 17.46 0.22 0.24
N ASN A 305 17.52 1.49 0.62
CA ASN A 305 18.77 2.23 0.83
C ASN A 305 19.27 2.26 2.28
N TRP A 306 18.69 1.49 3.18
CA TRP A 306 19.18 1.46 4.56
C TRP A 306 20.59 0.88 4.63
N VAL A 307 21.43 1.45 5.50
CA VAL A 307 22.87 1.19 5.53
C VAL A 307 23.23 -0.28 5.80
N ILE A 308 22.32 -1.05 6.40
CA ILE A 308 22.55 -2.47 6.71
C ILE A 308 22.55 -3.37 5.46
N HIS A 309 21.95 -2.90 4.36
CA HIS A 309 21.89 -3.70 3.14
C HIS A 309 23.29 -3.80 2.51
N PRO A 310 23.65 -4.96 1.93
CA PRO A 310 24.86 -5.10 1.14
C PRO A 310 24.95 -4.04 0.04
N GLN A 311 26.16 -3.62 -0.31
CA GLN A 311 26.36 -2.74 -1.45
C GLN A 311 25.80 -3.38 -2.72
N GLY A 312 25.03 -2.62 -3.50
CA GLY A 312 24.36 -3.11 -4.70
C GLY A 312 23.14 -3.99 -4.45
N PHE A 313 22.64 -4.09 -3.22
CA PHE A 313 21.38 -4.77 -2.94
C PHE A 313 20.25 -4.20 -3.80
N SER A 314 19.51 -5.10 -4.44
CA SER A 314 18.39 -4.78 -5.32
C SER A 314 17.16 -5.56 -4.84
N GLY A 315 16.09 -4.83 -4.54
CA GLY A 315 14.80 -5.38 -4.17
C GLY A 315 13.85 -5.58 -5.35
N ALA A 316 14.36 -5.69 -6.59
CA ALA A 316 13.50 -5.82 -7.79
C ALA A 316 12.43 -6.92 -7.66
N PRO A 317 12.74 -8.15 -7.21
CA PRO A 317 11.72 -9.19 -7.06
C PRO A 317 10.65 -8.86 -6.02
N LEU A 318 11.00 -8.08 -4.99
CA LEU A 318 10.04 -7.63 -3.97
C LEU A 318 9.08 -6.58 -4.54
N LEU A 319 9.57 -5.69 -5.40
CA LEU A 319 8.73 -4.71 -6.10
C LEU A 319 7.85 -5.38 -7.17
N GLU A 320 8.34 -6.41 -7.85
CA GLU A 320 7.54 -7.23 -8.77
C GLU A 320 6.39 -7.91 -8.02
N LEU A 321 6.69 -8.56 -6.88
CA LEU A 321 5.67 -9.14 -6.01
C LEU A 321 4.70 -8.06 -5.49
N GLY A 322 5.21 -6.86 -5.20
CA GLY A 322 4.41 -5.72 -4.78
C GLY A 322 3.35 -5.34 -5.81
N ARG A 323 3.75 -5.19 -7.07
CA ARG A 323 2.83 -4.89 -8.17
C ARG A 323 1.76 -5.95 -8.34
N LEU A 324 2.11 -7.23 -8.17
CA LEU A 324 1.10 -8.30 -8.20
C LEU A 324 0.04 -8.12 -7.11
N GLN A 325 0.39 -7.62 -5.94
CA GLN A 325 -0.58 -7.30 -4.89
C GLN A 325 -1.31 -5.96 -5.11
N GLY A 326 -0.91 -5.16 -6.11
CA GLY A 326 -1.52 -3.88 -6.51
C GLY A 326 -2.99 -3.98 -6.91
N TRP A 327 -3.49 -5.18 -7.22
CA TRP A 327 -4.92 -5.45 -7.37
C TRP A 327 -5.76 -5.06 -6.15
N THR A 328 -5.15 -5.02 -4.97
CA THR A 328 -5.81 -4.67 -3.71
C THR A 328 -5.62 -3.20 -3.32
N LEU A 329 -4.82 -2.44 -4.07
CA LEU A 329 -4.47 -1.06 -3.77
C LEU A 329 -5.67 -0.13 -4.00
N LYS A 330 -6.00 0.67 -2.98
CA LYS A 330 -6.97 1.76 -3.10
C LYS A 330 -6.74 2.85 -2.03
N PRO A 331 -7.15 4.11 -2.28
CA PRO A 331 -7.09 5.18 -1.29
C PRO A 331 -7.85 4.81 -0.01
N ALA A 332 -7.35 5.24 1.16
CA ALA A 332 -8.11 5.19 2.40
C ALA A 332 -8.82 6.54 2.58
N ARG A 333 -10.14 6.52 2.60
CA ARG A 333 -10.95 7.73 2.79
C ARG A 333 -11.22 7.97 4.26
N LEU A 334 -11.00 9.20 4.72
CA LEU A 334 -11.43 9.61 6.05
C LEU A 334 -12.95 9.52 6.14
N SER A 335 -13.43 8.85 7.19
CA SER A 335 -14.85 8.84 7.55
C SER A 335 -15.24 10.25 7.99
N ARG A 336 -16.31 10.79 7.39
CA ARG A 336 -16.84 12.12 7.71
C ARG A 336 -17.77 12.10 8.91
#